data_AF-A0A349HZ13-F1
#
_entry.id   AF-A0A349HZ13-F1
#
_cell.length_a   1.000
_cell.length_b   1.000
_cell.length_c   1.000
_cell.angle_alpha   90.00
_cell.angle_beta   90.00
_cell.angle_gamma   90.00
#
_symmetry.space_group_name_H-M   'P 1'
#
loop_
_entity.id
_entity.type
_entity.pdbx_description
1 polymer ?
#
loop_
_entity_poly.entity_id
_entity_poly.type
_entity_poly.pdbx_seq_one_letter_code
_entity_poly.pdbx_strand_id
1 'polypeptide(L)'
;MKRMFIALSVVALIAVVYLAIMNHSNYINVNYMYNTMLDVQSKLGLTDNSGMFFRTIRLSSYTIIILLAGLFVGAGTVYMFLSASKDKVKAYQRELERTSISGSANASRVEVLEAKIKTLEKAFSAVVDERTKLEVQIKNLNAEIDNLNK
;
A
#
# COMPACT_ATOMS: atom_id res chain seq x y z
N MET A 1 12.20 -12.76 17.64
CA MET A 1 11.87 -11.33 17.83
C MET A 1 10.50 -11.10 18.49
N LYS A 2 9.36 -11.50 17.92
CA LYS A 2 8.03 -11.24 18.51
C LYS A 2 7.88 -11.67 19.99
N ARG A 3 8.36 -12.87 20.36
CA ARG A 3 8.31 -13.38 21.74
C ARG A 3 9.14 -12.53 22.72
N MET A 4 10.29 -12.02 22.26
CA MET A 4 11.15 -11.15 23.07
C MET A 4 10.50 -9.79 23.31
N PHE A 5 9.87 -9.20 22.28
CA PHE A 5 9.10 -7.95 22.42
C PHE A 5 7.92 -8.10 23.38
N ILE A 6 7.19 -9.22 23.32
CA ILE A 6 6.09 -9.49 24.26
C ILE A 6 6.62 -9.58 25.68
N ALA A 7 7.69 -10.35 25.92
CA ALA A 7 8.29 -10.46 27.25
C ALA A 7 8.72 -9.08 27.80
N LEU A 8 9.38 -8.27 26.96
CA LEU A 8 9.85 -6.94 27.35
C LEU A 8 8.69 -5.97 27.62
N SER A 9 7.61 -6.05 26.84
CA SER A 9 6.39 -5.27 27.08
C SER A 9 5.70 -5.64 28.39
N VAL A 10 5.67 -6.93 28.75
CA VAL A 10 5.10 -7.40 30.02
C VAL A 10 5.94 -6.89 31.19
N VAL A 11 7.27 -6.98 31.10
CA VAL A 11 8.19 -6.45 32.13
C VAL A 11 8.01 -4.93 32.30
N ALA A 12 7.93 -4.19 31.20
CA ALA A 12 7.69 -2.74 31.23
C ALA A 12 6.34 -2.38 31.88
N LEU A 13 5.28 -3.13 31.55
CA LEU A 13 3.96 -2.92 32.15
C LEU A 13 3.96 -3.19 33.66
N ILE A 14 4.59 -4.28 34.09
CA ILE A 14 4.76 -4.59 35.52
C ILE A 14 5.54 -3.48 36.23
N ALA A 15 6.60 -2.95 35.61
CA ALA A 15 7.38 -1.85 36.17
C ALA A 15 6.53 -0.57 36.35
N VAL A 16 5.69 -0.22 35.38
CA VAL A 16 4.79 0.94 35.49
C VAL A 16 3.73 0.72 36.57
N VAL A 17 3.14 -0.47 36.66
CA VAL A 17 2.18 -0.81 37.72
C VAL A 17 2.84 -0.73 39.10
N TYR A 18 4.07 -1.24 39.23
CA TYR A 18 4.86 -1.12 40.45
C TYR A 18 5.10 0.34 40.85
N LEU A 19 5.49 1.20 39.89
CA LEU A 19 5.64 2.64 40.12
C LEU A 19 4.34 3.31 40.55
N ALA A 20 3.19 2.91 39.97
CA ALA A 20 1.90 3.43 40.36
C ALA A 20 1.53 3.05 41.80
N ILE A 21 1.83 1.81 42.23
CA ILE A 21 1.59 1.35 43.61
C ILE A 21 2.51 2.10 44.59
N MET A 22 3.81 2.20 44.29
CA MET A 22 4.77 2.93 45.13
C MET A 22 4.40 4.39 45.34
N ASN A 23 3.76 5.01 44.34
CA ASN A 23 3.37 6.41 44.38
C ASN A 23 1.88 6.62 44.73
N HIS A 24 1.20 5.62 45.31
CA HIS A 24 -0.22 5.74 45.64
C HIS A 24 -0.54 6.85 46.63
N SER A 25 0.31 7.01 47.65
CA SER A 25 0.16 8.05 48.68
C SER A 25 0.72 9.41 48.25
N ASN A 26 1.34 9.48 47.07
CA ASN A 26 1.93 10.71 46.56
C ASN A 26 0.89 11.49 45.76
N TYR A 27 0.83 12.79 46.05
CA TYR A 27 -0.10 13.71 45.42
C TYR A 27 0.69 14.77 44.65
N ILE A 28 0.17 15.13 43.47
CA ILE A 28 0.71 16.20 42.63
C ILE A 28 -0.33 17.30 42.51
N ASN A 29 0.13 18.54 42.59
CA ASN A 29 -0.68 19.71 42.33
C ASN A 29 -0.62 20.05 40.84
N VAL A 30 -1.76 19.95 40.16
CA VAL A 30 -1.91 20.43 38.80
C VAL A 30 -2.37 21.88 38.87
N ASN A 31 -1.48 22.79 38.52
CA ASN A 31 -1.76 24.22 38.50
C ASN A 31 -2.49 24.57 37.21
N TYR A 32 -3.68 25.17 37.35
CA TYR A 32 -4.40 25.77 36.23
C TYR A 32 -4.23 27.29 36.33
N MET A 33 -3.73 27.91 35.26
CA MET A 33 -3.71 29.37 35.15
C MET A 33 -5.12 29.89 34.88
N TYR A 34 -5.55 30.89 35.66
CA TYR A 34 -6.74 31.67 35.34
C TYR A 34 -6.39 32.85 34.40
N ASN A 35 -7.44 33.39 33.77
CA ASN A 35 -7.43 34.58 32.92
C ASN A 35 -6.71 35.79 33.56
N THR A 36 -6.02 36.58 32.76
CA THR A 36 -5.12 37.68 33.16
C THR A 36 -5.77 38.78 34.02
N MET A 37 -7.10 38.84 34.12
CA MET A 37 -7.82 39.89 34.87
C MET A 37 -7.87 39.70 36.40
N LEU A 38 -7.79 38.47 36.94
CA LEU A 38 -7.67 38.27 38.39
C LEU A 38 -6.21 38.45 38.86
N ASP A 39 -5.23 38.23 37.98
CA ASP A 39 -3.81 38.47 38.28
C ASP A 39 -3.54 39.96 38.54
N VAL A 40 -4.19 40.85 37.78
CA VAL A 40 -4.13 42.31 38.00
C VAL A 40 -4.73 42.71 39.35
N GLN A 41 -5.87 42.14 39.76
CA GLN A 41 -6.49 42.44 41.06
C GLN A 41 -5.66 41.91 42.24
N SER A 42 -5.02 40.75 42.09
CA SER A 42 -4.10 40.20 43.10
C SER A 42 -2.80 41.00 43.22
N LYS A 43 -2.26 41.52 42.11
CA LYS A 43 -1.10 42.43 42.10
C LYS A 43 -1.39 43.80 42.70
N LEU A 44 -2.65 44.25 42.64
CA LEU A 44 -3.12 45.49 43.27
C LEU A 44 -3.46 45.31 44.77
N GLY A 45 -3.27 44.11 45.34
CA GLY A 45 -3.50 43.84 46.76
C GLY A 45 -4.98 43.85 47.18
N LEU A 46 -5.91 43.76 46.21
CA LEU A 46 -7.35 43.76 46.48
C LEU A 46 -7.90 42.37 46.83
N THR A 47 -7.12 41.31 46.60
CA THR A 47 -7.47 39.93 46.96
C THR A 47 -6.22 39.18 47.46
N ASP A 48 -6.32 38.49 48.60
CA ASP A 48 -5.20 37.74 49.22
C ASP A 48 -4.88 36.41 48.51
N ASN A 49 -5.66 36.05 47.49
CA ASN A 49 -5.47 34.81 46.75
C ASN A 49 -4.86 35.12 45.38
N SER A 50 -3.54 35.00 45.28
CA SER A 50 -2.80 35.00 44.03
C SER A 50 -3.23 33.82 43.15
N GLY A 51 -4.32 34.00 42.40
CA GLY A 51 -4.62 33.52 41.04
C GLY A 51 -4.33 32.08 40.58
N MET A 52 -3.90 31.16 41.44
CA MET A 52 -3.57 29.79 41.06
C MET A 52 -4.55 28.82 41.71
N PHE A 53 -5.53 28.37 40.93
CA PHE A 53 -6.31 27.19 41.30
C PHE A 53 -5.46 25.96 41.02
N PHE A 54 -5.02 25.28 42.08
CA PHE A 54 -4.40 23.98 41.97
C PHE A 54 -5.44 22.91 42.26
N ARG A 55 -5.44 21.84 41.46
CA ARG A 55 -6.16 20.62 41.79
C ARG A 55 -5.17 19.54 42.13
N THR A 56 -5.30 18.98 43.32
CA THR A 56 -4.47 17.88 43.77
C THR A 56 -4.99 16.56 43.18
N ILE A 57 -4.13 15.83 42.49
CA ILE A 57 -4.42 14.53 41.89
C ILE A 57 -3.42 13.52 42.44
N ARG A 58 -3.87 12.28 42.66
CA ARG A 58 -2.96 11.19 43.02
C ARG A 58 -2.00 10.90 41.87
N LEU A 59 -0.70 10.88 42.16
CA LEU A 59 0.34 10.57 41.17
C LEU A 59 0.12 9.18 40.56
N SER A 60 -0.35 8.20 41.34
CA SER A 60 -0.72 6.88 40.82
C SER A 60 -1.78 6.94 39.71
N SER A 61 -2.85 7.72 39.90
CA SER A 61 -3.92 7.85 38.90
C SER A 61 -3.40 8.57 37.65
N TYR A 62 -2.58 9.60 37.83
CA TYR A 62 -1.96 10.34 36.73
C TYR A 62 -1.05 9.45 35.87
N THR A 63 -0.20 8.63 36.49
CA THR A 63 0.70 7.71 35.75
C THR A 63 -0.06 6.68 34.91
N ILE A 64 -1.16 6.13 35.43
CA ILE A 64 -2.00 5.18 34.68
C ILE A 64 -2.69 5.86 33.50
N ILE A 65 -3.20 7.08 33.68
CA ILE A 65 -3.86 7.84 32.61
C ILE A 65 -2.87 8.14 31.48
N ILE A 66 -1.63 8.55 31.81
CA ILE A 66 -0.59 8.78 30.80
C ILE A 66 -0.23 7.48 30.06
N LEU A 67 -0.10 6.37 30.77
CA LEU A 67 0.17 5.07 30.14
C LEU A 67 -0.90 4.74 29.11
N LEU A 68 -2.18 4.85 29.47
CA LEU A 68 -3.31 4.58 28.57
C LEU A 68 -3.33 5.54 27.38
N ALA A 69 -3.10 6.83 27.61
CA ALA A 69 -3.00 7.83 26.54
C ALA A 69 -1.84 7.51 25.58
N GLY A 70 -0.67 7.17 26.11
CA GLY A 70 0.50 6.78 25.32
C GLY A 70 0.27 5.52 24.50
N LEU A 71 -0.40 4.50 25.06
CA LEU A 71 -0.79 3.29 24.32
C LEU A 71 -1.75 3.62 23.18
N PHE A 72 -2.74 4.48 23.43
CA PHE A 72 -3.71 4.88 22.40
C PHE A 72 -3.05 5.65 21.25
N VAL A 73 -2.19 6.62 21.57
CA VAL A 73 -1.42 7.40 20.57
C VAL A 73 -0.44 6.51 19.82
N GLY A 74 0.27 5.62 20.52
CA GLY A 74 1.20 4.66 19.90
C GLY A 74 0.50 3.70 18.95
N ALA A 75 -0.64 3.13 19.35
CA ALA A 75 -1.44 2.25 18.49
C ALA A 75 -2.00 3.01 17.28
N GLY A 76 -2.51 4.23 17.48
CA GLY A 76 -3.07 5.07 16.42
C GLY A 76 -2.05 5.47 15.36
N THR A 77 -0.83 5.86 15.77
CA THR A 77 0.25 6.20 14.85
C THR A 77 0.72 5.00 14.03
N VAL A 78 0.94 3.85 14.66
CA VAL A 78 1.31 2.61 13.95
C VAL A 78 0.21 2.21 12.95
N TYR A 79 -1.06 2.34 13.32
CA TYR A 79 -2.17 2.05 12.43
C TYR A 79 -2.18 2.95 11.18
N MET A 80 -1.98 4.27 11.34
CA MET A 80 -1.89 5.21 10.21
C MET A 80 -0.75 4.86 9.25
N PHE A 81 0.43 4.50 9.77
CA PHE A 81 1.55 4.11 8.91
C PHE A 81 1.31 2.77 8.21
N LEU A 82 0.65 1.83 8.89
CA LEU A 82 0.29 0.54 8.31
C LEU A 82 -0.76 0.70 7.20
N SER A 83 -1.77 1.55 7.38
CA SER A 83 -2.77 1.82 6.34
C SER A 83 -2.13 2.48 5.11
N ALA A 84 -1.29 3.50 5.31
CA ALA A 84 -0.58 4.15 4.21
C ALA A 84 0.33 3.18 3.44
N SER A 85 0.96 2.22 4.13
CA SER A 85 1.80 1.20 3.50
C SER A 85 0.96 0.19 2.69
N LYS A 86 -0.20 -0.22 3.21
CA LYS A 86 -1.13 -1.11 2.51
C LYS A 86 -1.66 -0.48 1.23
N ASP A 87 -1.98 0.81 1.26
CA ASP A 87 -2.46 1.53 0.08
C ASP A 87 -1.41 1.57 -1.03
N LYS A 88 -0.13 1.78 -0.67
CA LYS A 88 0.98 1.68 -1.63
C LYS A 88 1.09 0.29 -2.23
N VAL A 89 1.07 -0.76 -1.40
CA VAL A 89 1.16 -2.15 -1.88
C VAL A 89 0.00 -2.47 -2.84
N LYS A 90 -1.21 -2.01 -2.53
CA LYS A 90 -2.39 -2.19 -3.39
C LYS A 90 -2.27 -1.44 -4.72
N ALA A 91 -1.68 -0.25 -4.72
CA ALA A 91 -1.39 0.48 -5.96
C ALA A 91 -0.37 -0.27 -6.82
N TYR A 92 0.72 -0.75 -6.23
CA TYR A 92 1.71 -1.58 -6.93
C TYR A 92 1.12 -2.86 -7.50
N GLN A 93 0.25 -3.56 -6.76
CA GLN A 93 -0.43 -4.76 -7.27
C GLN A 93 -1.30 -4.45 -8.49
N ARG A 94 -2.03 -3.33 -8.48
CA ARG A 94 -2.85 -2.89 -9.63
C ARG A 94 -2.01 -2.55 -10.86
N GLU A 95 -0.83 -1.97 -10.67
CA GLU A 95 0.10 -1.69 -11.77
C GLU A 95 0.68 -2.98 -12.36
N LEU A 96 1.05 -3.93 -11.50
CA LEU A 96 1.48 -5.27 -11.92
C LEU A 96 0.39 -6.01 -12.70
N GLU A 97 -0.86 -6.00 -12.21
CA GLU A 97 -1.99 -6.59 -12.92
C GLU A 97 -2.21 -5.93 -14.28
N ARG A 98 -2.20 -4.60 -14.36
CA ARG A 98 -2.30 -3.87 -15.64
C ARG A 98 -1.17 -4.26 -16.62
N THR A 99 0.04 -4.42 -16.11
CA THR A 99 1.21 -4.80 -16.93
C THR A 99 1.13 -6.25 -17.38
N SER A 100 0.62 -7.16 -16.55
CA SER A 100 0.40 -8.56 -16.95
C SER A 100 -0.68 -8.70 -18.03
N ILE A 101 -1.76 -7.91 -17.94
CA ILE A 101 -2.84 -7.90 -18.93
C ILE A 101 -2.33 -7.35 -20.27
N SER A 102 -1.54 -6.28 -20.26
CA SER A 102 -0.96 -5.73 -21.50
C SER A 102 0.04 -6.69 -22.15
N GLY A 103 0.84 -7.41 -21.34
CA GLY A 103 1.72 -8.48 -21.83
C GLY A 103 0.95 -9.63 -22.49
N SER A 104 -0.12 -10.11 -21.86
CA SER A 104 -0.98 -11.18 -22.42
C SER A 104 -1.71 -10.74 -23.69
N ALA A 105 -2.17 -9.48 -23.76
CA ALA A 105 -2.83 -8.94 -24.95
C ALA A 105 -1.87 -8.84 -26.13
N ASN A 106 -0.61 -8.47 -25.89
CA ASN A 106 0.42 -8.43 -26.93
C ASN A 106 0.83 -9.83 -27.40
N ALA A 107 0.95 -10.81 -26.50
CA ALA A 107 1.19 -12.20 -26.87
C ALA A 107 0.08 -12.77 -27.78
N SER A 108 -1.19 -12.53 -27.41
CA SER A 108 -2.33 -12.95 -28.23
C SER A 108 -2.35 -12.29 -29.61
N ARG A 109 -1.96 -11.01 -29.72
CA ARG A 109 -1.85 -10.32 -31.02
C ARG A 109 -0.77 -10.94 -31.90
N VAL A 110 0.38 -11.30 -31.34
CA VAL A 110 1.48 -11.94 -32.08
C VAL A 110 1.05 -13.32 -32.58
N GLU A 111 0.40 -14.13 -31.74
CA GLU A 111 -0.11 -15.45 -32.14
C GLU A 111 -1.13 -15.37 -33.29
N VAL A 112 -2.04 -14.38 -33.25
CA VAL A 112 -2.98 -14.13 -34.34
C VAL A 112 -2.27 -13.64 -35.62
N LEU A 113 -1.23 -12.83 -35.49
CA LEU A 113 -0.42 -12.38 -36.63
C LEU A 113 0.34 -13.55 -37.28
N GLU A 114 0.93 -14.43 -36.48
CA GLU A 114 1.60 -15.65 -36.97
C GLU A 114 0.62 -16.58 -37.68
N ALA A 115 -0.57 -16.78 -37.13
CA ALA A 115 -1.62 -17.57 -37.78
C ALA A 115 -2.02 -16.98 -39.13
N LYS A 116 -2.20 -15.66 -39.22
CA LYS A 116 -2.51 -14.96 -40.48
C LYS A 116 -1.38 -15.10 -41.51
N ILE A 117 -0.12 -14.94 -41.09
CA ILE A 117 1.04 -15.13 -41.98
C ILE A 117 1.07 -16.56 -42.51
N LYS A 118 0.89 -17.57 -41.66
CA LYS A 118 0.86 -18.97 -42.06
C LYS A 118 -0.26 -19.29 -43.06
N THR A 119 -1.43 -18.66 -42.89
CA THR A 119 -2.51 -18.79 -43.89
C THR A 119 -2.16 -18.13 -45.22
N LEU A 120 -1.50 -16.97 -45.19
CA LEU A 120 -1.03 -16.29 -46.40
C LEU A 120 0.06 -17.10 -47.12
N GLU A 121 1.01 -17.68 -46.39
CA GLU A 121 2.04 -18.56 -46.94
C GLU A 121 1.43 -19.81 -47.61
N LYS A 122 0.42 -20.41 -46.97
CA LYS A 122 -0.28 -21.56 -47.55
C LYS A 122 -1.05 -21.19 -48.81
N ALA A 123 -1.75 -20.05 -48.79
CA ALA A 123 -2.46 -19.55 -49.97
C ALA A 123 -1.50 -19.22 -51.11
N PHE A 124 -0.36 -18.59 -50.81
CA PHE A 124 0.68 -18.27 -51.79
C PHE A 124 1.29 -19.53 -52.42
N SER A 125 1.61 -20.53 -51.60
CA SER A 125 2.13 -21.82 -52.09
C SER A 125 1.16 -22.51 -53.03
N ALA A 126 -0.14 -22.49 -52.73
CA ALA A 126 -1.16 -23.04 -53.61
C ALA A 126 -1.24 -22.31 -54.97
N VAL A 127 -1.12 -20.98 -54.96
CA VAL A 127 -1.09 -20.17 -56.20
C VAL A 127 0.15 -20.49 -57.04
N VAL A 128 1.31 -20.67 -56.40
CA VAL A 128 2.56 -21.05 -57.09
C VAL A 128 2.44 -22.43 -57.73
N ASP A 129 1.88 -23.41 -57.03
CA ASP A 129 1.64 -24.76 -57.55
C ASP A 129 0.66 -24.77 -58.74
N GLU A 130 -0.38 -23.95 -58.68
CA GLU A 130 -1.36 -23.82 -59.76
C GLU A 130 -0.73 -23.18 -61.01
N ARG A 131 0.12 -22.16 -60.82
CA ARG A 131 0.92 -21.57 -61.89
C ARG A 131 1.86 -22.57 -62.55
N THR A 132 2.57 -23.39 -61.77
CA THR A 132 3.47 -24.41 -62.34
C THR A 132 2.71 -25.48 -63.12
N LYS A 133 1.54 -25.91 -62.64
CA LYS A 133 0.67 -26.83 -63.40
C LYS A 133 0.21 -26.23 -64.73
N LEU A 134 -0.18 -24.97 -64.73
CA LEU A 134 -0.58 -24.26 -65.95
C LEU A 134 0.60 -24.16 -66.94
N GLU A 135 1.82 -23.86 -66.48
CA GLU A 135 3.01 -23.83 -67.34
C GLU A 135 3.31 -25.19 -67.97
N VAL A 136 3.21 -26.28 -67.21
CA VAL A 136 3.39 -27.65 -67.74
C VAL A 136 2.31 -27.99 -68.77
N GLN A 137 1.05 -27.63 -68.49
CA GLN A 137 -0.05 -27.83 -69.44
C GLN A 137 0.17 -27.06 -70.75
N ILE A 138 0.59 -25.79 -70.68
CA ILE A 138 0.90 -24.97 -71.85
C ILE A 138 2.05 -25.60 -72.65
N LYS A 139 3.11 -26.08 -71.98
CA LYS A 139 4.25 -26.72 -72.64
C LYS A 139 3.85 -28.00 -73.37
N ASN A 140 2.99 -28.82 -72.76
CA ASN A 140 2.46 -30.03 -73.37
C ASN A 140 1.54 -29.71 -74.56
N LEU A 141 0.66 -28.72 -74.42
CA LEU A 141 -0.21 -28.27 -75.52
C LEU A 141 0.61 -27.78 -76.71
N ASN A 142 1.67 -27.01 -76.48
CA ASN A 142 2.55 -26.53 -77.54
C ASN A 142 3.28 -27.69 -78.24
N ALA A 143 3.74 -28.70 -77.50
CA ALA A 143 4.36 -29.89 -78.09
C ALA A 143 3.36 -30.72 -78.92
N GLU A 144 2.09 -30.76 -78.54
CA GLU A 144 1.03 -31.43 -79.28
C GLU A 144 0.66 -30.68 -80.57
N ILE A 145 0.58 -29.35 -80.50
CA ILE A 145 0.40 -28.47 -81.68
C ILE A 145 1.57 -28.62 -82.66
N ASP A 146 2.81 -28.67 -82.17
CA ASP A 146 4.00 -28.88 -83.02
C ASP A 146 4.02 -30.25 -83.71
N ASN A 147 3.42 -31.27 -83.10
CA ASN A 147 3.26 -32.59 -83.73
C ASN A 147 2.09 -32.63 -84.73
N LEU A 148 1.06 -31.81 -84.56
CA LEU A 148 -0.05 -31.68 -85.51
C LEU A 148 0.33 -30.85 -86.76
N ASN A 149 1.32 -29.97 -86.65
CA ASN A 149 1.80 -29.13 -87.74
C ASN A 149 2.96 -29.76 -88.56
N LYS A 150 3.30 -31.03 -88.31
CA LYS A 150 4.25 -31.84 -89.09
C LYS A 150 3.54 -32.87 -89.95
#